data_AF-A0A1I2CHS8-F1
#
_entry.id   AF-A0A1I2CHS8-F1
#
_cell.length_a   1.000
_cell.length_b   1.000
_cell.length_c   1.000
_cell.angle_alpha   90.00
_cell.angle_beta   90.00
_cell.angle_gamma   90.00
#
_symmetry.space_group_name_H-M   'P 1'
#
loop_
_entity.id
_entity.type
_entity.pdbx_description
1 polymer ?
#
loop_
_entity_poly.entity_id
_entity_poly.type
_entity_poly.pdbx_seq_one_letter_code
_entity_poly.pdbx_strand_id
1 'polypeptide(L)'
;MNRSQINRKEMYEAVLQFFNDHPSQWSSIPKVGEFINEFTQLNVAIDQAQEAQQSAQVFVGKNKTQLKKGIATKADILNDALEAFALVEGDSKLQSRMAASYTDLYETVNARFVPRIMEIVTEAENHQEVLTTEYGVSPQQMESLKQDVDQFLALNGQPRAYRIASVQATQDLEQLFAEASGLLSNKLDKVMSLFKRRDANFYNGYLAARVVVDN
;
A
#
# COMPACT_ATOMS: atom_id res chain seq x y z
N MET A 1 -1.77 -7.55 -7.27
CA MET A 1 -1.85 -8.62 -8.30
C MET A 1 -0.48 -8.87 -8.90
N ASN A 2 -0.23 -10.10 -9.35
CA ASN A 2 0.93 -10.42 -10.19
C ASN A 2 0.62 -10.17 -11.68
N ARG A 3 1.63 -10.20 -12.54
CA ARG A 3 1.47 -9.97 -13.99
C ARG A 3 0.44 -10.89 -14.63
N SER A 4 0.43 -12.18 -14.27
CA SER A 4 -0.52 -13.14 -14.82
C SER A 4 -1.98 -12.82 -14.43
N GLN A 5 -2.20 -12.38 -13.19
CA GLN A 5 -3.52 -11.94 -12.71
C GLN A 5 -4.00 -10.69 -13.45
N ILE A 6 -3.09 -9.74 -13.74
CA ILE A 6 -3.40 -8.53 -14.53
C ILE A 6 -3.82 -8.94 -15.95
N ASN A 7 -3.03 -9.76 -16.65
CA ASN A 7 -3.35 -10.20 -18.01
C ASN A 7 -4.69 -10.97 -18.05
N ARG A 8 -5.00 -11.77 -17.01
CA ARG A 8 -6.31 -12.45 -16.89
C ARG A 8 -7.45 -11.47 -16.63
N LYS A 9 -7.23 -10.43 -15.83
CA LYS A 9 -8.23 -9.40 -15.56
C LYS A 9 -8.59 -8.63 -16.83
N GLU A 10 -7.59 -8.24 -17.62
CA GLU A 10 -7.80 -7.62 -18.94
C GLU A 10 -8.61 -8.53 -19.87
N MET A 11 -8.34 -9.84 -19.87
CA MET A 11 -9.14 -10.81 -20.61
C MET A 11 -10.59 -10.90 -20.09
N TYR A 12 -10.80 -10.89 -18.77
CA TYR A 12 -12.15 -10.90 -18.20
C TYR A 12 -12.96 -9.67 -18.60
N GLU A 13 -12.33 -8.50 -18.63
CA GLU A 13 -12.93 -7.24 -19.09
C GLU A 13 -13.26 -7.30 -20.58
N ALA A 14 -12.37 -7.83 -21.41
CA ALA A 14 -12.63 -8.03 -22.84
C ALA A 14 -13.84 -8.96 -23.09
N VAL A 15 -13.98 -10.04 -22.32
CA VAL A 15 -15.13 -10.95 -22.39
C VAL A 15 -16.43 -10.25 -21.99
N LEU A 16 -16.43 -9.49 -20.89
CA LEU A 16 -17.60 -8.73 -20.45
C LEU A 16 -17.99 -7.66 -21.47
N GLN A 17 -17.01 -6.94 -22.01
CA GLN A 17 -17.21 -5.94 -23.06
C GLN A 17 -17.85 -6.57 -24.30
N PHE A 18 -17.32 -7.72 -24.76
CA PHE A 18 -17.88 -8.44 -25.90
C PHE A 18 -19.36 -8.79 -25.72
N PHE A 19 -19.77 -9.24 -24.52
CA PHE A 19 -21.18 -9.52 -24.24
C PHE A 19 -22.03 -8.25 -24.18
N ASN A 20 -21.51 -7.16 -23.60
CA ASN A 20 -22.21 -5.88 -23.54
C ASN A 20 -22.43 -5.26 -24.93
N ASP A 21 -21.53 -5.50 -25.87
CA ASP A 21 -21.63 -5.01 -27.25
C ASP A 21 -22.61 -5.84 -28.11
N HIS A 22 -22.95 -7.06 -27.67
CA HIS A 22 -23.78 -8.00 -28.44
C HIS A 22 -24.99 -8.56 -27.67
N PRO A 23 -25.80 -7.75 -26.97
CA PRO A 23 -26.88 -8.24 -26.11
C PRO A 23 -27.96 -8.98 -26.89
N SER A 24 -28.22 -8.60 -28.14
CA SER A 24 -29.22 -9.25 -29.01
C SER A 24 -28.89 -10.72 -29.32
N GLN A 25 -27.62 -11.12 -29.25
CA GLN A 25 -27.16 -12.47 -29.60
C GLN A 25 -27.42 -13.48 -28.48
N TRP A 26 -27.36 -13.06 -27.21
CA TRP A 26 -27.38 -13.97 -26.07
C TRP A 26 -28.52 -13.72 -25.07
N SER A 27 -29.12 -12.53 -25.03
CA SER A 27 -30.15 -12.16 -24.05
C SER A 27 -31.39 -13.07 -24.05
N SER A 28 -31.67 -13.72 -25.19
CA SER A 28 -32.75 -14.72 -25.31
C SER A 28 -32.46 -16.04 -24.60
N ILE A 29 -31.22 -16.26 -24.10
CA ILE A 29 -30.82 -17.44 -23.35
C ILE A 29 -30.62 -17.04 -21.88
N PRO A 30 -31.61 -17.26 -20.99
CA PRO A 30 -31.55 -16.79 -19.61
C PRO A 30 -30.33 -17.29 -18.82
N LYS A 31 -29.90 -18.53 -19.10
CA LYS A 31 -28.75 -19.13 -18.43
C LYS A 31 -27.42 -18.45 -18.78
N VAL A 32 -27.31 -17.87 -19.99
CA VAL A 32 -26.14 -17.05 -20.36
C VAL A 32 -26.14 -15.75 -19.56
N GLY A 33 -27.30 -15.10 -19.42
CA GLY A 33 -27.42 -13.90 -18.59
C GLY A 33 -27.08 -14.14 -17.12
N GLU A 34 -27.50 -15.28 -16.55
CA GLU A 34 -27.13 -15.68 -15.19
C GLU A 34 -25.61 -15.80 -15.02
N PHE A 35 -24.92 -16.46 -15.95
CA PHE A 35 -23.47 -16.63 -15.88
C PHE A 35 -22.70 -15.32 -16.14
N ILE A 36 -23.17 -14.46 -17.02
CA ILE A 36 -22.58 -13.12 -17.22
C ILE A 36 -22.72 -12.29 -15.96
N ASN A 37 -23.87 -12.34 -15.28
CA ASN A 37 -24.06 -11.66 -14.00
C ASN A 37 -23.13 -12.21 -12.91
N GLU A 38 -23.05 -13.53 -12.76
CA GLU A 38 -22.12 -14.19 -11.81
C GLU A 38 -20.67 -13.78 -12.11
N PHE A 39 -20.28 -13.74 -13.38
CA PHE A 39 -18.94 -13.35 -13.80
C PHE A 39 -18.66 -11.86 -13.57
N THR A 40 -19.65 -10.99 -13.77
CA THR A 40 -19.55 -9.55 -13.48
C THR A 40 -19.35 -9.32 -11.99
N GLN A 41 -20.07 -10.04 -11.13
CA GLN A 41 -19.90 -9.94 -9.66
C GLN A 41 -18.51 -10.41 -9.23
N LEU A 42 -17.99 -11.50 -9.81
CA LEU A 42 -16.62 -11.95 -9.55
C LEU A 42 -15.59 -10.89 -9.99
N ASN A 43 -15.79 -10.24 -11.13
CA ASN A 43 -14.91 -9.18 -11.62
C ASN A 43 -14.87 -7.97 -10.65
N VAL A 44 -16.04 -7.57 -10.13
CA VAL A 44 -16.15 -6.51 -9.11
C VAL A 44 -15.48 -6.91 -7.80
N ALA A 45 -15.65 -8.16 -7.35
CA ALA A 45 -15.00 -8.66 -6.15
C ALA A 45 -13.46 -8.69 -6.30
N ILE A 46 -12.96 -9.01 -7.49
CA ILE A 46 -11.52 -8.95 -7.83
C ILE A 46 -11.02 -7.50 -7.72
N ASP A 47 -11.75 -6.51 -8.25
CA ASP A 47 -11.40 -5.09 -8.15
C ASP A 47 -11.36 -4.61 -6.69
N GLN A 48 -12.38 -4.97 -5.89
CA GLN A 48 -12.42 -4.63 -4.46
C GLN A 48 -11.27 -5.26 -3.67
N ALA A 49 -10.94 -6.52 -3.95
CA ALA A 49 -9.82 -7.21 -3.32
C ALA A 49 -8.47 -6.62 -3.76
N GLN A 50 -8.36 -6.13 -5.00
CA GLN A 50 -7.20 -5.38 -5.49
C GLN A 50 -7.00 -4.09 -4.71
N GLU A 51 -8.06 -3.29 -4.56
CA GLU A 51 -8.03 -2.03 -3.82
C GLU A 51 -7.68 -2.26 -2.34
N ALA A 52 -8.22 -3.31 -1.73
CA ALA A 52 -7.87 -3.72 -0.37
C ALA A 52 -6.39 -4.13 -0.25
N GLN A 53 -5.86 -4.90 -1.21
CA GLN A 53 -4.45 -5.28 -1.24
C GLN A 53 -3.53 -4.05 -1.41
N GLN A 54 -3.89 -3.13 -2.31
CA GLN A 54 -3.11 -1.95 -2.64
C GLN A 54 -3.15 -0.90 -1.52
N SER A 55 -4.31 -0.67 -0.92
CA SER A 55 -4.47 0.24 0.23
C SER A 55 -3.67 -0.25 1.44
N ALA A 56 -3.67 -1.55 1.73
CA ALA A 56 -2.88 -2.14 2.82
C ALA A 56 -1.36 -1.96 2.60
N GLN A 57 -0.86 -2.01 1.36
CA GLN A 57 0.56 -1.87 1.04
C GLN A 57 1.02 -0.40 0.95
N VAL A 58 0.22 0.47 0.33
CA VAL A 58 0.60 1.86 0.04
C VAL A 58 0.45 2.76 1.26
N PHE A 59 -0.58 2.58 2.08
CA PHE A 59 -0.84 3.43 3.25
C PHE A 59 0.27 3.33 4.30
N VAL A 60 0.77 2.12 4.57
CA VAL A 60 1.79 1.87 5.60
C VAL A 60 3.17 2.37 5.15
N GLY A 61 3.56 2.14 3.89
CA GLY A 61 4.88 2.53 3.38
C GLY A 61 5.06 4.04 3.25
N LYS A 62 4.04 4.75 2.73
CA LYS A 62 4.08 6.21 2.56
C LYS A 62 4.03 6.95 3.89
N ASN A 63 3.11 6.57 4.80
CA ASN A 63 3.00 7.21 6.11
C ASN A 63 4.26 7.01 6.95
N LYS A 64 4.84 5.80 6.97
CA LYS A 64 6.07 5.55 7.73
C LYS A 64 7.26 6.37 7.21
N THR A 65 7.40 6.49 5.89
CA THR A 65 8.49 7.27 5.28
C THR A 65 8.32 8.76 5.53
N GLN A 66 7.10 9.29 5.35
CA GLN A 66 6.80 10.70 5.62
C GLN A 66 7.00 11.03 7.10
N LEU A 67 6.53 10.17 8.00
CA LEU A 67 6.69 10.36 9.43
C LEU A 67 8.17 10.28 9.84
N LYS A 68 8.96 9.35 9.28
CA LYS A 68 10.42 9.30 9.51
C LYS A 68 11.12 10.58 9.05
N LYS A 69 10.72 11.15 7.91
CA LYS A 69 11.25 12.44 7.44
C LYS A 69 10.90 13.58 8.40
N GLY A 70 9.64 13.65 8.83
CA GLY A 70 9.18 14.66 9.79
C GLY A 70 9.94 14.59 11.11
N ILE A 71 10.09 13.39 11.66
CA ILE A 71 10.87 13.13 12.88
C ILE A 71 12.33 13.55 12.69
N ALA A 72 12.97 13.15 11.58
CA ALA A 72 14.36 13.50 11.31
C ALA A 72 14.56 15.01 11.22
N THR A 73 13.66 15.75 10.55
CA THR A 73 13.74 17.22 10.46
C THR A 73 13.57 17.89 11.82
N LYS A 74 12.61 17.43 12.64
CA LYS A 74 12.39 17.99 13.98
C LYS A 74 13.55 17.69 14.92
N ALA A 75 14.12 16.50 14.83
CA ALA A 75 15.27 16.08 15.64
C ALA A 75 16.56 16.80 15.24
N ASP A 76 16.76 17.08 13.95
CA ASP A 76 17.89 17.86 13.43
C ASP A 76 17.95 19.26 14.08
N ILE A 77 16.80 19.95 14.13
CA ILE A 77 16.68 21.28 14.79
C ILE A 77 17.08 21.23 16.27
N LEU A 78 16.67 20.18 17.00
CA LEU A 78 17.05 20.02 18.40
C LEU A 78 18.52 19.64 18.55
N ASN A 79 19.06 18.84 17.63
CA ASN A 79 20.49 18.50 17.57
C ASN A 79 21.34 19.75 17.38
N ASP A 80 21.00 20.61 16.42
CA ASP A 80 21.71 21.86 16.15
C ASP A 80 21.72 22.77 17.38
N ALA A 81 20.58 22.88 18.08
CA ALA A 81 20.48 23.69 19.30
C ALA A 81 21.33 23.13 20.45
N LEU A 82 21.31 21.81 20.65
CA LEU A 82 22.13 21.14 21.67
C LEU A 82 23.62 21.17 21.32
N GLU A 83 23.98 21.04 20.05
CA GLU A 83 25.36 21.15 19.59
C GLU A 83 25.90 22.56 19.80
N ALA A 84 25.11 23.58 19.44
CA ALA A 84 25.47 24.98 19.67
C ALA A 84 25.66 25.27 21.17
N PHE A 85 24.73 24.81 22.00
CA PHE A 85 24.84 24.90 23.46
C PHE A 85 26.12 24.22 23.98
N ALA A 86 26.38 22.99 23.56
CA ALA A 86 27.55 22.23 23.97
C ALA A 86 28.87 22.89 23.54
N LEU A 87 28.90 23.51 22.36
CA LEU A 87 30.06 24.25 21.85
C LEU A 87 30.37 25.47 22.73
N VAL A 88 29.34 26.22 23.14
CA VAL A 88 29.48 27.42 23.99
C VAL A 88 29.94 27.04 25.41
N GLU A 89 29.39 25.97 25.98
CA GLU A 89 29.76 25.47 27.31
C GLU A 89 31.09 24.69 27.33
N GLY A 90 31.64 24.35 26.16
CA GLY A 90 32.85 23.55 26.04
C GLY A 90 32.67 22.05 26.34
N ASP A 91 31.43 21.55 26.30
CA ASP A 91 31.14 20.12 26.46
C ASP A 91 31.32 19.36 25.14
N SER A 92 32.58 19.01 24.87
CA SER A 92 32.96 18.18 23.70
C SER A 92 32.24 16.83 23.60
N LYS A 93 31.74 16.26 24.71
CA LYS A 93 31.02 14.98 24.68
C LYS A 93 29.59 15.18 24.21
N LEU A 94 28.91 16.19 24.72
CA LEU A 94 27.55 16.52 24.27
C LEU A 94 27.58 16.97 22.81
N GLN A 95 28.55 17.79 22.42
CA GLN A 95 28.74 18.23 21.04
C GLN A 95 28.87 17.03 20.08
N SER A 96 29.79 16.11 20.35
CA SER A 96 30.00 14.95 19.47
C SER A 96 28.77 14.04 19.40
N ARG A 97 27.99 13.96 20.48
CA ARG A 97 26.74 13.17 20.50
C ARG A 97 25.64 13.82 19.67
N MET A 98 25.59 15.15 19.56
CA MET A 98 24.51 15.89 18.89
C MET A 98 24.85 16.33 17.46
N ALA A 99 26.06 16.06 16.97
CA ALA A 99 26.53 16.43 15.63
C ALA A 99 25.91 15.65 14.44
N ALA A 100 24.80 14.93 14.64
CA ALA A 100 24.18 14.15 13.56
C ALA A 100 23.22 15.02 12.74
N SER A 101 23.42 15.05 11.43
CA SER A 101 22.58 15.81 10.51
C SER A 101 21.26 15.11 10.22
N TYR A 102 20.32 15.83 9.61
CA TYR A 102 19.08 15.28 9.06
C TYR A 102 19.30 13.99 8.27
N THR A 103 20.31 13.96 7.38
CA THR A 103 20.60 12.81 6.53
C THR A 103 21.03 11.62 7.37
N ASP A 104 21.90 11.83 8.35
CA ASP A 104 22.36 10.78 9.26
C ASP A 104 21.20 10.19 10.07
N LEU A 105 20.32 11.06 10.58
CA LEU A 105 19.13 10.66 11.33
C LEU A 105 18.13 9.91 10.43
N TYR A 106 17.88 10.40 9.22
CA TYR A 106 16.93 9.81 8.28
C TYR A 106 17.41 8.46 7.73
N GLU A 107 18.70 8.30 7.45
CA GLU A 107 19.26 7.06 6.90
C GLU A 107 19.49 5.98 7.97
N THR A 108 19.48 6.35 9.26
CA THR A 108 19.62 5.41 10.37
C THR A 108 18.59 4.28 10.28
N VAL A 109 19.04 3.03 10.45
CA VAL A 109 18.16 1.85 10.43
C VAL A 109 17.06 1.94 11.49
N ASN A 110 15.84 1.49 11.18
CA ASN A 110 14.67 1.64 12.06
C ASN A 110 14.90 1.15 13.50
N ALA A 111 15.74 0.12 13.70
CA ALA A 111 16.08 -0.42 15.02
C ALA A 111 16.90 0.56 15.89
N ARG A 112 17.70 1.44 15.27
CA ARG A 112 18.51 2.47 15.95
C ARG A 112 17.88 3.85 15.88
N PHE A 113 16.94 4.07 14.98
CA PHE A 113 16.27 5.35 14.78
C PHE A 113 15.57 5.83 16.06
N VAL A 114 14.65 5.03 16.63
CA VAL A 114 13.89 5.45 17.82
C VAL A 114 14.80 5.73 19.03
N PRO A 115 15.74 4.83 19.42
CA PRO A 115 16.66 5.13 20.52
C PRO A 115 17.46 6.42 20.30
N ARG A 116 17.90 6.69 19.06
CA ARG A 116 18.66 7.88 18.73
C ARG A 116 17.84 9.17 18.87
N ILE A 117 16.59 9.17 18.41
CA ILE A 117 15.71 10.34 18.55
C ILE A 117 15.34 10.57 20.03
N MET A 118 15.11 9.49 20.78
CA MET A 118 14.82 9.59 22.23
C MET A 118 16.01 10.11 23.03
N GLU A 119 17.25 9.81 22.62
CA GLU A 119 18.45 10.41 23.21
C GLU A 119 18.45 11.93 23.04
N ILE A 120 18.17 12.44 21.84
CA ILE A 120 18.10 13.88 21.53
C ILE A 120 17.02 14.56 22.37
N VAL A 121 15.83 13.96 22.45
CA VAL A 121 14.73 14.47 23.27
C VAL A 121 15.13 14.52 24.74
N THR A 122 15.76 13.46 25.26
CA THR A 122 16.18 13.39 26.66
C THR A 122 17.20 14.48 27.00
N GLU A 123 18.19 14.69 26.15
CA GLU A 123 19.19 15.74 26.36
C GLU A 123 18.57 17.15 26.21
N ALA A 124 17.63 17.33 25.28
CA ALA A 124 16.88 18.59 25.15
C ALA A 124 16.06 18.90 26.42
N GLU A 125 15.48 17.88 27.06
CA GLU A 125 14.74 18.04 28.32
C GLU A 125 15.67 18.36 29.49
N ASN A 126 16.84 17.72 29.57
CA ASN A 126 17.84 18.00 30.60
C ASN A 126 18.32 19.46 30.57
N HIS A 127 18.35 20.07 29.38
CA HIS A 127 18.81 21.43 29.15
C HIS A 127 17.68 22.40 28.78
N GLN A 128 16.43 22.04 29.07
CA GLN A 128 15.24 22.74 28.60
C GLN A 128 15.22 24.23 28.96
N GLU A 129 15.60 24.60 30.19
CA GLU A 129 15.56 25.99 30.64
C GLU A 129 16.46 26.89 29.77
N VAL A 130 17.70 26.46 29.50
CA VAL A 130 18.66 27.21 28.68
C VAL A 130 18.25 27.20 27.21
N LEU A 131 17.86 26.03 26.69
CA LEU A 131 17.45 25.90 25.29
C LEU A 131 16.23 26.77 24.95
N THR A 132 15.30 26.92 25.90
CA THR A 132 14.09 27.74 25.72
C THR A 132 14.34 29.23 25.84
N THR A 133 15.23 29.64 26.74
CA THR A 133 15.51 31.05 27.00
C THR A 133 16.53 31.65 26.04
N GLU A 134 17.53 30.87 25.61
CA GLU A 134 18.69 31.38 24.85
C GLU A 134 18.75 30.87 23.41
N TYR A 135 18.26 29.65 23.12
CA TYR A 135 18.40 29.00 21.82
C TYR A 135 17.08 28.92 21.03
N GLY A 136 16.01 29.50 21.55
CA GLY A 136 14.71 29.61 20.85
C GLY A 136 13.99 28.27 20.67
N VAL A 137 14.37 27.23 21.42
CA VAL A 137 13.66 25.95 21.42
C VAL A 137 12.37 26.10 22.22
N SER A 138 11.24 25.71 21.66
CA SER A 138 9.96 25.71 22.37
C SER A 138 9.70 24.35 23.03
N PRO A 139 9.04 24.31 24.21
CA PRO A 139 8.58 23.04 24.80
C PRO A 139 7.67 22.24 23.85
N GLN A 140 6.93 22.94 22.98
CA GLN A 140 6.07 22.35 21.97
C GLN A 140 6.83 21.58 20.90
N GLN A 141 8.08 21.97 20.56
CA GLN A 141 8.89 21.22 19.60
C GLN A 141 9.31 19.86 20.14
N MET A 142 9.69 19.77 21.41
CA MET A 142 10.04 18.51 22.08
C MET A 142 8.82 17.58 22.19
N GLU A 143 7.68 18.11 22.61
CA GLU A 143 6.44 17.35 22.72
C GLU A 143 5.95 16.86 21.34
N SER A 144 6.02 17.72 20.31
CA SER A 144 5.64 17.34 18.96
C SER A 144 6.55 16.24 18.38
N LEU A 145 7.85 16.25 18.73
CA LEU A 145 8.78 15.19 18.33
C LEU A 145 8.43 13.86 19.00
N LYS A 146 8.10 13.85 20.30
CA LYS A 146 7.68 12.64 21.02
C LYS A 146 6.41 12.03 20.43
N GLN A 147 5.42 12.87 20.15
CA GLN A 147 4.15 12.42 19.55
C GLN A 147 4.37 11.75 18.18
N ASP A 148 5.25 12.31 17.34
CA ASP A 148 5.59 11.70 16.06
C ASP A 148 6.34 10.37 16.24
N VAL A 149 7.24 10.27 17.23
CA VAL A 149 7.95 9.02 17.57
C VAL A 149 6.97 7.94 18.05
N ASP A 150 5.98 8.28 18.87
CA ASP A 150 4.94 7.36 19.32
C ASP A 150 4.07 6.87 18.16
N GLN A 151 3.69 7.76 17.25
CA GLN A 151 3.01 7.39 16.01
C GLN A 151 3.88 6.46 15.15
N PHE A 152 5.19 6.71 15.08
CA PHE A 152 6.12 5.86 14.34
C PHE A 152 6.25 4.48 14.97
N LEU A 153 6.29 4.39 16.30
CA LEU A 153 6.29 3.13 17.04
C LEU A 153 4.98 2.35 16.87
N ALA A 154 3.83 3.03 16.91
CA ALA A 154 2.53 2.43 16.65
C ALA A 154 2.49 1.82 15.22
N LEU A 155 2.95 2.57 14.21
CA LEU A 155 3.09 2.07 12.84
C LEU A 155 4.15 0.96 12.71
N ASN A 156 5.17 0.93 13.58
CA ASN A 156 6.21 -0.09 13.59
C ASN A 156 5.76 -1.40 14.29
N GLY A 157 4.75 -1.33 15.17
CA GLY A 157 4.10 -2.50 15.77
C GLY A 157 2.98 -3.12 14.92
N GLN A 158 2.33 -2.31 14.07
CA GLN A 158 1.29 -2.73 13.13
C GLN A 158 1.70 -3.51 11.84
N PRO A 159 2.98 -3.67 11.42
CA PRO A 159 3.32 -4.32 10.16
C PRO A 159 2.89 -5.77 10.07
N ARG A 160 2.76 -6.48 11.20
CA ARG A 160 2.23 -7.85 11.20
C ARG A 160 0.75 -7.90 10.85
N ALA A 161 -0.08 -7.00 11.41
CA ALA A 161 -1.51 -6.96 11.12
C ALA A 161 -1.78 -6.59 9.65
N TYR A 162 -1.06 -5.59 9.12
CA TYR A 162 -1.18 -5.22 7.71
C TYR A 162 -0.58 -6.27 6.76
N ARG A 163 0.49 -6.96 7.16
CA ARG A 163 1.03 -8.08 6.37
C ARG A 163 0.05 -9.26 6.37
N ILE A 164 -0.60 -9.56 7.49
CA ILE A 164 -1.67 -10.57 7.57
C ILE A 164 -2.84 -10.18 6.67
N ALA A 165 -3.33 -8.93 6.76
CA ALA A 165 -4.40 -8.43 5.91
C ALA A 165 -4.02 -8.46 4.42
N SER A 166 -2.77 -8.12 4.08
CA SER A 166 -2.28 -8.19 2.69
C SER A 166 -2.14 -9.64 2.20
N VAL A 167 -1.70 -10.57 3.06
CA VAL A 167 -1.64 -12.01 2.73
C VAL A 167 -3.04 -12.56 2.54
N GLN A 168 -3.99 -12.24 3.42
CA GLN A 168 -5.39 -12.64 3.30
C GLN A 168 -6.00 -12.11 1.99
N ALA A 169 -5.86 -10.81 1.72
CA ALA A 169 -6.33 -10.22 0.46
C ALA A 169 -5.66 -10.85 -0.78
N THR A 170 -4.41 -11.33 -0.66
CA THR A 170 -3.72 -12.04 -1.74
C THR A 170 -4.29 -13.45 -1.96
N GLN A 171 -4.62 -14.17 -0.88
CA GLN A 171 -5.27 -15.48 -0.94
C GLN A 171 -6.69 -15.37 -1.49
N ASP A 172 -7.44 -14.36 -1.05
CA ASP A 172 -8.78 -14.07 -1.53
C ASP A 172 -8.77 -13.75 -3.03
N LEU A 173 -7.79 -12.97 -3.50
CA LEU A 173 -7.58 -12.73 -4.94
C LEU A 173 -7.32 -14.02 -5.71
N GLU A 174 -6.44 -14.90 -5.22
CA GLU A 174 -6.14 -16.17 -5.89
C GLU A 174 -7.41 -17.05 -6.03
N GLN A 175 -8.21 -17.12 -4.98
CA GLN A 175 -9.48 -17.83 -4.99
C GLN A 175 -10.48 -17.23 -5.98
N LEU A 176 -10.65 -15.91 -5.98
CA LEU A 176 -11.55 -15.21 -6.91
C LEU A 176 -11.16 -15.43 -8.37
N PHE A 177 -9.86 -15.42 -8.70
CA PHE A 177 -9.38 -15.75 -10.05
C PHE A 177 -9.63 -17.22 -10.42
N ALA A 178 -9.53 -18.15 -9.46
CA ALA A 178 -9.85 -19.55 -9.68
C ALA A 178 -11.35 -19.77 -9.94
N GLU A 179 -12.21 -19.11 -9.17
CA GLU A 179 -13.67 -19.14 -9.33
C GLU A 179 -14.09 -18.53 -10.67
N ALA A 180 -13.56 -17.36 -11.04
CA ALA A 180 -13.80 -16.72 -12.32
C ALA A 180 -13.35 -17.59 -13.51
N SER A 181 -12.16 -18.19 -13.41
CA SER A 181 -11.65 -19.12 -14.44
C SER A 181 -12.54 -20.36 -14.55
N GLY A 182 -12.96 -20.93 -13.43
CA GLY A 182 -13.85 -22.09 -13.39
C GLY A 182 -15.24 -21.80 -13.95
N LEU A 183 -15.80 -20.62 -13.67
CA LEU A 183 -17.06 -20.18 -14.23
C LEU A 183 -17.01 -20.09 -15.76
N LEU A 184 -15.95 -19.50 -16.30
CA LEU A 184 -15.72 -19.42 -17.74
C LEU A 184 -15.56 -20.82 -18.35
N SER A 185 -14.64 -21.65 -17.84
CA SER A 185 -14.33 -22.94 -18.46
C SER A 185 -15.43 -23.99 -18.33
N ASN A 186 -16.10 -24.01 -17.18
CA ASN A 186 -17.03 -25.10 -16.84
C ASN A 186 -18.48 -24.74 -17.20
N LYS A 187 -18.84 -23.45 -17.21
CA LYS A 187 -20.21 -23.01 -17.50
C LYS A 187 -20.29 -22.22 -18.82
N LEU A 188 -19.61 -21.08 -18.90
CA LEU A 188 -19.82 -20.14 -20.01
C LEU A 188 -19.31 -20.68 -21.36
N ASP A 189 -18.09 -21.21 -21.41
CA ASP A 189 -17.48 -21.83 -22.61
C ASP A 189 -18.35 -23.00 -23.12
N LYS A 190 -18.99 -23.75 -22.21
CA LYS A 190 -19.89 -24.86 -22.55
C LYS A 190 -21.19 -24.36 -23.17
N VAL A 191 -21.84 -23.36 -22.59
CA VAL A 191 -23.07 -22.81 -23.16
C VAL A 191 -22.79 -22.04 -24.46
N MET A 192 -21.65 -21.36 -24.58
CA MET A 192 -21.24 -20.68 -25.81
C MET A 192 -21.04 -21.64 -26.98
N SER A 193 -20.79 -22.93 -26.72
CA SER A 193 -20.68 -23.93 -27.79
C SER A 193 -21.95 -24.09 -28.63
N LEU A 194 -23.12 -23.67 -28.12
CA LEU A 194 -24.37 -23.60 -28.88
C LEU A 194 -24.25 -22.70 -30.12
N PHE A 195 -23.41 -21.66 -30.04
CA PHE A 195 -23.22 -20.70 -31.10
C PHE A 195 -22.25 -21.19 -32.19
N LYS A 196 -21.47 -22.26 -31.95
CA LYS A 196 -20.52 -22.83 -32.93
C LYS A 196 -21.10 -23.01 -34.33
N ARG A 197 -22.35 -23.45 -34.40
CA ARG A 197 -23.06 -23.71 -35.66
C ARG A 197 -24.20 -22.72 -35.92
N ARG A 198 -24.71 -22.07 -34.87
CA ARG A 198 -25.84 -21.14 -34.96
C ARG A 198 -25.40 -19.75 -35.40
N ASP A 199 -24.25 -19.29 -34.90
CA ASP A 199 -23.62 -18.03 -35.27
C ASP A 199 -22.10 -18.15 -35.03
N ALA A 200 -21.40 -18.60 -36.07
CA ALA A 200 -19.96 -18.83 -36.01
C ALA A 200 -19.17 -17.52 -35.78
N ASN A 201 -19.68 -16.38 -36.26
CA ASN A 201 -19.01 -15.09 -36.09
C ASN A 201 -19.06 -14.66 -34.62
N PHE A 202 -20.23 -14.76 -33.99
CA PHE A 202 -20.38 -14.49 -32.56
C PHE A 202 -19.52 -15.44 -31.71
N TYR A 203 -19.51 -16.74 -32.03
CA TYR A 203 -18.69 -17.71 -31.31
C TYR A 203 -17.18 -17.42 -31.43
N ASN A 204 -16.70 -17.06 -32.62
CA ASN A 204 -15.30 -16.73 -32.83
C ASN A 204 -14.92 -15.41 -32.16
N GLY A 205 -15.80 -14.41 -32.14
CA GLY A 205 -15.61 -13.16 -31.40
C GLY A 205 -15.47 -13.41 -29.89
N TYR A 206 -16.31 -14.28 -29.32
CA TYR A 206 -16.18 -14.72 -27.93
C TYR A 206 -14.82 -15.40 -27.67
N LEU A 207 -14.40 -16.32 -28.53
CA LEU A 207 -13.10 -16.99 -28.38
C LEU A 207 -11.93 -16.01 -28.46
N ALA A 208 -12.01 -15.00 -29.33
CA ALA A 208 -11.00 -13.94 -29.42
C ALA A 208 -10.93 -13.13 -28.12
N ALA A 209 -12.08 -12.77 -27.53
CA ALA A 209 -12.13 -12.11 -26.24
C ALA A 209 -11.58 -12.97 -25.08
N ARG A 210 -11.59 -14.32 -25.21
CA ARG A 210 -11.07 -15.27 -24.22
C ARG A 210 -9.54 -15.45 -24.27
N VAL A 211 -8.86 -14.86 -25.24
CA VAL A 211 -7.39 -14.93 -25.33
C VAL A 211 -6.76 -14.03 -24.28
N VAL A 212 -5.89 -14.61 -23.45
CA VAL A 212 -5.04 -13.82 -22.54
C VAL A 212 -3.89 -13.26 -23.37
N VAL A 213 -3.76 -11.93 -23.39
CA VAL A 213 -2.64 -11.25 -24.05
C VAL A 213 -1.53 -11.06 -23.02
N ASP A 214 -0.37 -11.68 -23.27
CA ASP A 214 0.80 -11.50 -22.43
C ASP A 214 1.58 -10.25 -22.87
N ASN A 215 1.46 -9.17 -22.10
CA ASN A 215 2.21 -7.92 -22.26
C ASN A 215 3.22 -7.69 -21.12
#